data_AF-A0A831WMQ3-F1
#
_entry.id   AF-A0A831WMQ3-F1
#
_cell.length_a   1.000
_cell.length_b   1.000
_cell.length_c   1.000
_cell.angle_alpha   90.00
_cell.angle_beta   90.00
_cell.angle_gamma   90.00
#
_symmetry.space_group_name_H-M   'P 1'
#
loop_
_entity.id
_entity.type
_entity.pdbx_description
1 polymer ?
#
loop_
_entity_poly.entity_id
_entity_poly.type
_entity_poly.pdbx_seq_one_letter_code
_entity_poly.pdbx_strand_id
1 'polypeptide(L)'
;ANKDYEKEHVTPYIYRNPQIFRINEIKAPRELHAPDIRITLDTEEDYVLLCAVFDYLYSKNKYFDAYDIVNLFKEKPWLKLINKKVVQKKIFNTLEEELKEAIKVLNLQDLKKARDFLKKNLLG
;
A
#
# COMPACT_ATOMS: atom_id res chain seq x y z
N ALA A 1 -12.85 16.95 -14.21
CA ALA A 1 -11.88 17.06 -13.11
C ALA A 1 -11.74 18.53 -12.74
N ASN A 2 -12.15 18.91 -11.53
CA ASN A 2 -12.22 20.32 -11.11
C ASN A 2 -11.25 20.64 -9.97
N LYS A 3 -10.60 19.63 -9.38
CA LYS A 3 -9.54 19.78 -8.36
C LYS A 3 -8.18 19.51 -8.99
N ASP A 4 -7.14 20.24 -8.60
CA ASP A 4 -5.80 20.06 -9.19
C ASP A 4 -5.22 18.67 -8.96
N TYR A 5 -5.47 18.08 -7.80
CA TYR A 5 -5.15 16.68 -7.49
C TYR A 5 -5.77 15.67 -8.48
N GLU A 6 -6.99 15.93 -8.96
CA GLU A 6 -7.64 15.04 -9.95
C GLU A 6 -6.98 15.12 -11.31
N LYS A 7 -6.36 16.26 -11.63
CA LYS A 7 -5.61 16.47 -12.87
C LYS A 7 -4.22 15.81 -12.78
N GLU A 8 -3.56 15.92 -11.63
CA GLU A 8 -2.25 15.31 -11.38
C GLU A 8 -2.33 13.77 -11.31
N HIS A 9 -3.32 13.22 -10.60
CA HIS A 9 -3.39 11.78 -10.36
C HIS A 9 -4.35 11.02 -11.29
N VAL A 10 -5.02 11.72 -12.23
CA VAL A 10 -5.86 11.25 -13.35
C VAL A 10 -7.06 10.34 -13.00
N THR A 11 -6.83 9.25 -12.28
CA THR A 11 -7.83 8.25 -11.87
C THR A 11 -8.79 8.66 -10.74
N PRO A 12 -8.46 9.58 -9.79
CA PRO A 12 -9.37 9.92 -8.70
C PRO A 12 -10.72 10.45 -9.17
N TYR A 13 -10.77 11.19 -10.28
CA TYR A 13 -12.03 11.68 -10.84
C TYR A 13 -12.94 10.52 -11.29
N ILE A 14 -12.36 9.45 -11.82
CA ILE A 14 -13.10 8.27 -12.27
C ILE A 14 -13.70 7.55 -11.05
N TYR A 15 -12.86 7.22 -10.06
CA TYR A 15 -13.30 6.50 -8.85
C TYR A 15 -14.34 7.26 -8.02
N ARG A 16 -14.31 8.60 -8.05
CA ARG A 16 -15.27 9.45 -7.32
C ARG A 16 -16.59 9.66 -8.05
N ASN A 17 -16.68 9.28 -9.33
CA ASN A 17 -17.88 9.46 -10.12
C ASN A 17 -18.33 8.14 -10.79
N PRO A 18 -18.60 7.08 -10.02
CA PRO A 18 -18.98 5.77 -10.56
C PRO A 18 -20.30 5.80 -11.37
N GLN A 19 -21.13 6.83 -11.19
CA GLN A 19 -22.33 7.08 -11.99
C GLN A 19 -22.04 7.56 -13.43
N ILE A 20 -20.82 8.08 -13.68
CA ILE A 20 -20.39 8.60 -14.99
C ILE A 20 -19.58 7.54 -15.75
N PHE A 21 -18.93 6.61 -15.04
CA PHE A 21 -17.99 5.65 -15.62
C PHE A 21 -18.41 4.21 -15.35
N ARG A 22 -18.22 3.33 -16.34
CA ARG A 22 -18.28 1.88 -16.10
C ARG A 22 -16.94 1.43 -15.54
N ILE A 23 -16.90 1.15 -14.24
CA ILE A 23 -15.69 0.71 -13.53
C ILE A 23 -15.75 -0.82 -13.38
N ASN A 24 -14.67 -1.49 -13.78
CA ASN A 24 -14.49 -2.92 -13.53
C ASN A 24 -13.19 -3.14 -12.74
N GLU A 25 -13.25 -3.98 -11.72
CA GLU A 25 -12.10 -4.31 -10.87
C GLU A 25 -11.62 -5.73 -11.18
N ILE A 26 -10.39 -5.83 -11.68
CA ILE A 26 -9.73 -7.11 -11.90
C ILE A 26 -9.02 -7.50 -10.61
N LYS A 27 -9.51 -8.58 -9.97
CA LYS A 27 -8.87 -9.13 -8.77
C LYS A 27 -7.69 -10.00 -9.18
N ALA A 28 -6.59 -9.89 -8.43
CA ALA A 28 -5.47 -10.81 -8.58
C ALA A 28 -5.94 -12.25 -8.32
N PRO A 29 -5.45 -13.24 -9.10
CA PRO A 29 -5.68 -14.64 -8.81
C PRO A 29 -5.11 -15.01 -7.43
N ARG A 30 -5.60 -16.09 -6.83
CA ARG A 30 -5.28 -16.47 -5.45
C ARG A 30 -3.78 -16.57 -5.19
N GLU A 31 -3.04 -17.06 -6.17
CA GLU A 31 -1.60 -17.30 -6.13
C GLU A 31 -0.79 -15.99 -6.05
N LEU A 32 -1.36 -14.91 -6.60
CA LEU A 32 -0.78 -13.55 -6.63
C LEU A 32 -1.44 -12.60 -5.62
N HIS A 33 -2.43 -13.08 -4.87
CA HIS A 33 -3.13 -12.25 -3.90
C HIS A 33 -2.27 -12.03 -2.65
N ALA A 34 -1.41 -11.01 -2.70
CA ALA A 34 -0.50 -10.65 -1.63
C ALA A 34 -0.53 -9.12 -1.37
N PRO A 35 -1.64 -8.59 -0.81
CA PRO A 35 -1.82 -7.15 -0.61
C PRO A 35 -0.85 -6.52 0.40
N ASP A 36 -0.10 -7.33 1.13
CA ASP A 36 0.91 -6.91 2.10
C ASP A 36 2.34 -6.87 1.50
N ILE A 37 2.51 -7.25 0.24
CA ILE A 37 3.77 -7.09 -0.51
C ILE A 37 3.75 -5.73 -1.21
N ARG A 38 4.74 -4.89 -0.90
CA ARG A 38 4.93 -3.58 -1.52
C ARG A 38 6.22 -3.56 -2.34
N ILE A 39 6.08 -3.69 -3.66
CA ILE A 39 7.15 -3.58 -4.65
C ILE A 39 6.98 -2.26 -5.40
N THR A 40 7.61 -1.21 -4.89
CA THR A 40 7.58 0.17 -5.39
C THR A 40 8.95 0.80 -5.17
N LEU A 41 9.16 2.05 -5.60
CA LEU A 41 10.43 2.76 -5.41
C LEU A 41 10.17 4.23 -5.03
N ASP A 42 9.67 4.46 -3.81
CA ASP A 42 9.35 5.81 -3.31
C ASP A 42 10.25 6.24 -2.13
N THR A 43 10.92 5.28 -1.48
CA THR A 43 11.71 5.47 -0.25
C THR A 43 13.03 4.71 -0.30
N GLU A 44 13.95 5.03 0.62
CA GLU A 44 15.21 4.28 0.76
C GLU A 44 14.95 2.82 1.15
N GLU A 45 13.96 2.57 2.02
CA GLU A 45 13.56 1.22 2.42
C GLU A 45 12.99 0.42 1.24
N ASP A 46 12.21 1.06 0.37
CA ASP A 46 11.73 0.46 -0.87
C ASP A 46 12.91 0.07 -1.79
N TYR A 47 13.92 0.93 -1.93
CA TYR A 47 15.13 0.62 -2.70
C TYR A 47 15.90 -0.57 -2.13
N VAL A 48 16.12 -0.60 -0.80
CA VAL A 48 16.79 -1.71 -0.11
C VAL A 48 16.03 -3.02 -0.33
N LEU A 49 14.70 -3.00 -0.25
CA LEU A 49 13.87 -4.17 -0.54
C LEU A 49 14.07 -4.65 -1.98
N LEU A 50 14.03 -3.74 -2.97
CA LEU A 50 14.22 -4.10 -4.37
C LEU A 50 15.59 -4.73 -4.61
N CYS A 51 16.67 -4.17 -4.04
CA CYS A 51 18.00 -4.76 -4.11
C CYS A 51 17.99 -6.21 -3.60
N ALA A 52 17.42 -6.46 -2.43
CA ALA A 52 17.32 -7.81 -1.87
C ALA A 52 16.52 -8.77 -2.76
N VAL A 53 15.41 -8.30 -3.35
CA VAL A 53 14.61 -9.10 -4.30
C VAL A 53 15.43 -9.46 -5.54
N PHE A 54 16.15 -8.49 -6.11
CA PHE A 54 17.01 -8.70 -7.27
C PHE A 54 18.16 -9.67 -6.95
N ASP A 55 18.82 -9.56 -5.80
CA ASP A 55 19.89 -10.47 -5.40
C ASP A 55 19.42 -11.94 -5.35
N TYR A 56 18.18 -12.18 -4.88
CA TYR A 56 17.63 -13.53 -4.78
C TYR A 56 17.12 -14.11 -6.09
N LEU A 57 16.59 -13.28 -7.00
CA LEU A 57 15.88 -13.76 -8.19
C LEU A 57 16.69 -13.60 -9.48
N TYR A 58 17.46 -12.52 -9.62
CA TYR A 58 18.07 -12.16 -10.90
C TYR A 58 19.07 -13.20 -11.41
N SER A 59 19.86 -13.80 -10.51
CA SER A 59 20.82 -14.86 -10.85
C SER A 59 20.15 -16.18 -11.25
N LYS A 60 18.93 -16.43 -10.76
CA LYS A 60 18.16 -17.65 -11.05
C LYS A 60 17.33 -17.51 -12.33
N ASN A 61 16.71 -16.35 -12.51
CA ASN A 61 15.89 -16.01 -13.66
C ASN A 61 15.99 -14.50 -13.90
N LYS A 62 16.63 -14.08 -14.99
CA LYS A 62 16.75 -12.66 -15.35
C LYS A 62 15.39 -11.99 -15.66
N TYR A 63 14.38 -12.77 -16.01
CA TYR A 63 13.04 -12.33 -16.35
C TYR A 63 12.00 -12.89 -15.38
N PHE A 64 12.33 -12.89 -14.08
CA PHE A 64 11.40 -13.33 -13.05
C PHE A 64 10.10 -12.52 -13.08
N ASP A 65 9.00 -13.16 -12.72
CA ASP A 65 7.67 -12.58 -12.81
C ASP A 65 7.03 -12.32 -11.43
N ALA A 66 5.75 -11.94 -11.41
CA ALA A 66 5.03 -11.70 -10.17
C ALA A 66 4.87 -12.95 -9.29
N TYR A 67 4.81 -14.15 -9.89
CA TYR A 67 4.73 -15.40 -9.14
C TYR A 67 6.06 -15.67 -8.42
N ASP A 68 7.19 -15.45 -9.10
CA ASP A 68 8.52 -15.57 -8.49
C ASP A 68 8.67 -14.64 -7.28
N ILE A 69 8.23 -13.39 -7.41
CA ILE A 69 8.25 -12.41 -6.32
C ILE A 69 7.36 -12.89 -5.16
N VAL A 70 6.11 -13.26 -5.42
CA VAL A 70 5.19 -13.70 -4.36
C VAL A 70 5.72 -14.95 -3.66
N ASN A 71 6.32 -15.88 -4.40
CA ASN A 71 6.93 -17.08 -3.83
C ASN A 71 8.18 -16.77 -3.00
N LEU A 72 9.04 -15.84 -3.46
CA LEU A 72 10.17 -15.37 -2.66
C LEU A 72 9.71 -14.82 -1.31
N PHE A 73 8.62 -14.06 -1.26
CA PHE A 73 8.07 -13.52 -0.02
C PHE A 73 7.40 -14.57 0.87
N LYS A 74 6.90 -15.68 0.31
CA LYS A 74 6.44 -16.84 1.09
C LYS A 74 7.64 -17.56 1.72
N GLU A 75 8.72 -17.73 0.97
CA GLU A 75 9.97 -18.35 1.46
C GLU A 75 10.74 -17.45 2.44
N LYS A 76 10.66 -16.13 2.26
CA LYS A 76 11.37 -15.12 3.05
C LYS A 76 10.42 -14.04 3.55
N PRO A 77 9.53 -14.35 4.52
CA PRO A 77 8.55 -13.39 5.03
C PRO A 77 9.17 -12.12 5.63
N TRP A 78 10.43 -12.18 6.06
CA TRP A 78 11.17 -11.06 6.62
C TRP A 78 11.40 -9.92 5.62
N LEU A 79 11.34 -10.17 4.30
CA LEU A 79 11.45 -9.12 3.28
C LEU A 79 10.38 -8.03 3.46
N LYS A 80 9.18 -8.43 3.90
CA LYS A 80 8.08 -7.49 4.21
C LYS A 80 8.42 -6.51 5.33
N LEU A 81 9.39 -6.84 6.19
CA LEU A 81 9.78 -6.02 7.32
C LEU A 81 10.63 -4.81 6.89
N ILE A 82 11.31 -4.89 5.74
CA ILE A 82 12.23 -3.86 5.25
C ILE A 82 11.49 -2.52 5.09
N ASN A 83 10.38 -2.53 4.36
CA ASN A 83 9.57 -1.33 4.12
C ASN A 83 8.24 -1.33 4.89
N LYS A 84 8.08 -2.16 5.93
CA LYS A 84 6.83 -2.28 6.71
C LYS A 84 6.33 -0.96 7.29
N LYS A 85 7.25 -0.06 7.65
CA LYS A 85 6.93 1.23 8.26
C LYS A 85 6.57 2.31 7.23
N VAL A 86 6.79 2.05 5.95
CA VAL A 86 6.45 2.99 4.87
C VAL A 86 4.93 3.06 4.76
N VAL A 87 4.37 4.19 5.19
CA VAL A 87 2.94 4.47 5.04
C VAL A 87 2.74 5.17 3.71
N GLN A 88 2.13 4.46 2.75
CA GLN A 88 1.76 5.07 1.48
C GLN A 88 0.72 6.18 1.71
N LYS A 89 0.94 7.34 1.09
CA LYS A 89 -0.06 8.41 1.07
C LYS A 89 -1.35 7.89 0.45
N LYS A 90 -2.45 8.03 1.18
CA LYS A 90 -3.79 7.64 0.72
C LYS A 90 -4.67 8.86 0.67
N ILE A 91 -5.63 8.81 -0.24
CA ILE A 91 -6.74 9.76 -0.27
C ILE A 91 -7.87 9.14 0.54
N PHE A 92 -8.49 9.96 1.38
CA PHE A 92 -9.73 9.61 2.06
C PHE A 92 -10.86 10.45 1.48
N ASN A 93 -12.02 9.82 1.30
CA ASN A 93 -13.21 10.53 0.82
C ASN A 93 -14.06 11.03 1.99
N THR A 94 -13.90 10.45 3.18
CA THR A 94 -14.60 10.87 4.40
C THR A 94 -13.63 11.07 5.56
N LEU A 95 -14.03 11.92 6.51
CA LEU A 95 -13.28 12.13 7.76
C LEU A 95 -13.14 10.81 8.56
N GLU A 96 -14.16 9.95 8.52
CA GLU A 96 -14.14 8.65 9.20
C GLU A 96 -13.03 7.74 8.67
N GLU A 97 -12.86 7.68 7.34
CA GLU A 97 -11.76 6.93 6.70
C GLU A 97 -10.39 7.50 7.08
N GLU A 98 -10.26 8.82 7.09
CA GLU A 98 -9.02 9.51 7.46
C GLU A 98 -8.64 9.26 8.92
N LEU A 99 -9.60 9.33 9.84
CA LEU A 99 -9.41 9.04 11.26
C LEU A 99 -8.99 7.58 11.49
N LYS A 100 -9.60 6.63 10.74
CA LYS A 100 -9.20 5.22 10.79
C LYS A 100 -7.74 5.02 10.36
N GLU A 101 -7.26 5.75 9.35
CA GLU A 101 -5.84 5.69 8.97
C GLU A 101 -4.94 6.39 9.99
N ALA A 102 -5.34 7.57 10.50
CA ALA A 102 -4.57 8.29 11.51
C ALA A 102 -4.27 7.41 12.73
N ILE A 103 -5.23 6.60 13.17
CA ILE A 103 -5.04 5.60 14.25
C ILE A 103 -3.95 4.58 13.92
N LYS A 104 -3.85 4.12 12.66
CA LYS A 104 -2.79 3.19 12.24
C LYS A 104 -1.42 3.87 12.27
N VAL A 105 -1.34 5.10 11.77
CA VAL A 105 -0.09 5.90 11.79
C VAL A 105 0.38 6.12 13.23
N LEU A 106 -0.51 6.52 14.13
CA LEU A 106 -0.17 6.69 15.54
C LEU A 106 0.31 5.38 16.18
N ASN A 107 -0.29 4.26 15.82
CA ASN A 107 0.14 2.95 16.30
C ASN A 107 1.54 2.56 15.77
N LEU A 108 1.87 2.91 14.53
CA LEU A 108 3.21 2.67 13.94
C LEU A 108 4.30 3.51 14.60
N GLN A 109 3.94 4.66 15.16
CA GLN A 109 4.83 5.58 15.86
C GLN A 109 4.83 5.36 17.39
N ASP A 110 4.22 4.28 17.87
CA ASP A 110 4.07 3.98 19.31
C ASP A 110 3.36 5.07 20.15
N LEU A 111 2.58 5.95 19.51
CA LEU A 111 1.81 7.03 20.14
C LEU A 111 0.48 6.52 20.72
N LYS A 112 0.56 5.55 21.64
CA LYS A 112 -0.59 4.78 22.15
C LYS A 112 -1.66 5.65 22.81
N LYS A 113 -1.26 6.66 23.61
CA LYS A 113 -2.20 7.57 24.29
C LYS A 113 -3.04 8.39 23.30
N ALA A 114 -2.41 8.96 22.28
CA ALA A 114 -3.10 9.74 21.25
C ALA A 114 -4.06 8.86 20.44
N ARG A 115 -3.62 7.64 20.08
CA ARG A 115 -4.45 6.64 19.39
C ARG A 115 -5.72 6.33 20.18
N ASP A 116 -5.58 6.07 21.48
CA ASP A 116 -6.71 5.69 22.34
C ASP A 116 -7.68 6.86 22.56
N PHE A 117 -7.16 8.08 22.66
CA PHE A 117 -7.97 9.29 22.69
C PHE A 117 -8.83 9.45 21.42
N LEU A 118 -8.25 9.32 20.21
CA LEU A 118 -9.00 9.43 18.96
C LEU A 118 -10.06 8.32 18.84
N LYS A 119 -9.71 7.08 19.18
CA LYS A 119 -10.65 5.95 19.17
C LYS A 119 -11.87 6.20 20.05
N LYS A 120 -11.66 6.74 21.25
CA LYS A 120 -12.73 6.96 22.23
C LYS A 120 -13.66 8.10 21.86
N ASN A 121 -13.14 9.18 21.27
CA ASN A 121 -13.90 10.43 21.11
C ASN A 121 -14.44 10.66 19.70
N LEU A 122 -13.91 9.98 18.68
CA LEU A 122 -14.21 10.30 17.27
C LEU A 122 -14.69 9.10 16.43
N LEU A 123 -14.67 7.89 16.99
CA LEU A 123 -15.14 6.66 16.33
C LEU A 123 -16.11 5.87 17.22
N GLY A 124 -16.61 6.49 18.30
CA GLY A 124 -17.60 5.94 19.22
C GLY A 124 -18.98 6.52 19.00
#